data_AF-A0A6L2L6A9-F1
#
_entry.id   AF-A0A6L2L6A9-F1
#
_cell.length_a   1.000
_cell.length_b   1.000
_cell.length_c   1.000
_cell.angle_alpha   90.00
_cell.angle_beta   90.00
_cell.angle_gamma   90.00
#
_symmetry.space_group_name_H-M   'P 1'
#
loop_
_entity.id
_entity.type
_entity.pdbx_description
1 polymer ?
#
loop_
_entity_poly.entity_id
_entity_poly.type
_entity_poly.pdbx_seq_one_letter_code
_entity_poly.pdbx_strand_id
1 'polypeptide(L)'
;MGLKSYRFTVASARKHIDEHILIGGFTTTRLPKCVPIKVNVCMWRLSLDKLAGLVNMDRKGIDVASFLCPVCCEYIENANHLFFSCGVSRDLWARLTRWCDLNIPEVYNLSEWMSWLDACQVMKKARLSLEGIAASMLWWI
;
A
#
# COMPACT_ATOMS: atom_id res chain seq x y z
N MET A 1 -54.96 -3.33 6.85
CA MET A 1 -53.81 -3.59 5.96
C MET A 1 -52.59 -2.85 6.52
N GLY A 2 -51.68 -3.57 7.19
CA GLY A 2 -50.47 -2.96 7.76
C GLY A 2 -49.41 -2.76 6.68
N LEU A 3 -49.03 -1.50 6.43
CA LEU A 3 -47.90 -1.17 5.58
C LEU A 3 -46.63 -1.76 6.23
N LYS A 4 -46.00 -2.73 5.56
CA LYS A 4 -44.68 -3.24 5.97
C LYS A 4 -43.70 -2.07 5.89
N SER A 5 -43.31 -1.53 7.04
CA SER A 5 -42.21 -0.57 7.15
C SER A 5 -40.93 -1.28 6.74
N TYR A 6 -40.48 -1.05 5.50
CA TYR A 6 -39.18 -1.52 5.04
C TYR A 6 -38.13 -0.65 5.73
N ARG A 7 -37.55 -1.16 6.82
CA ARG A 7 -36.58 -0.43 7.63
C ARG A 7 -35.25 -0.45 6.90
N PHE A 8 -34.99 0.57 6.08
CA PHE A 8 -33.67 0.78 5.49
C PHE A 8 -32.67 1.10 6.59
N THR A 9 -31.57 0.35 6.62
CA THR A 9 -30.46 0.61 7.52
C THR A 9 -29.19 0.82 6.72
N VAL A 10 -28.26 1.61 7.27
CA VAL A 10 -26.92 1.77 6.68
C VAL A 10 -26.25 0.39 6.53
N ALA A 11 -26.49 -0.53 7.46
CA ALA A 11 -25.99 -1.90 7.41
C ALA A 11 -26.53 -2.69 6.20
N SER A 12 -27.84 -2.62 5.92
CA SER A 12 -28.44 -3.33 4.78
C SER A 12 -28.01 -2.74 3.44
N ALA A 13 -27.92 -1.41 3.34
CA ALA A 13 -27.42 -0.75 2.14
C ALA A 13 -25.95 -1.07 1.87
N ARG A 14 -25.10 -1.03 2.92
CA ARG A 14 -23.68 -1.37 2.81
C ARG A 14 -23.47 -2.82 2.38
N LYS A 15 -24.19 -3.77 3.00
CA LYS A 15 -24.12 -5.18 2.61
C LYS A 15 -24.48 -5.39 1.14
N HIS A 16 -25.54 -4.74 0.66
CA HIS A 16 -25.95 -4.84 -0.74
C HIS A 16 -24.90 -4.26 -1.70
N ILE A 17 -24.31 -3.10 -1.37
CA ILE A 17 -23.21 -2.51 -2.12
C ILE A 17 -22.00 -3.44 -2.12
N ASP A 18 -21.58 -3.95 -0.97
CA ASP A 18 -20.42 -4.82 -0.83
C ASP A 18 -20.59 -6.10 -1.68
N GLU A 19 -21.79 -6.69 -1.71
CA GLU A 19 -22.10 -7.89 -2.53
C GLU A 19 -22.00 -7.65 -4.04
N HIS A 20 -22.25 -6.43 -4.52
CA HIS A 20 -22.36 -6.12 -5.97
C HIS A 20 -21.17 -5.32 -6.53
N ILE A 21 -20.51 -4.51 -5.69
CA ILE A 21 -19.40 -3.63 -6.10
C ILE A 21 -18.03 -4.28 -5.81
N LEU A 22 -17.91 -5.12 -4.78
CA LEU A 22 -16.66 -5.82 -4.50
C LEU A 22 -16.53 -7.02 -5.45
N ILE A 23 -16.26 -6.74 -6.71
CA ILE A 23 -15.84 -7.74 -7.69
C ILE A 23 -14.48 -8.28 -7.23
N GLY A 24 -14.50 -9.46 -6.61
CA GLY A 24 -13.35 -10.36 -6.48
C GLY A 24 -12.06 -9.75 -5.93
N GLY A 25 -11.84 -9.90 -4.62
CA GLY A 25 -10.54 -9.63 -4.04
C GLY A 25 -10.50 -9.78 -2.53
N PHE A 26 -10.73 -10.99 -2.00
CA PHE A 26 -10.45 -11.30 -0.59
C PHE A 26 -8.94 -11.35 -0.28
N THR A 27 -8.12 -10.50 -0.89
CA THR A 27 -6.81 -10.21 -0.31
C THR A 27 -7.08 -9.46 0.98
N THR A 28 -7.03 -10.19 2.09
CA THR A 28 -7.15 -9.60 3.43
C THR A 28 -6.11 -8.51 3.54
N THR A 29 -6.55 -7.25 3.56
CA THR A 29 -5.64 -6.11 3.74
C THR A 29 -4.90 -6.32 5.05
N ARG A 30 -3.59 -6.54 4.97
CA ARG A 30 -2.77 -6.70 6.16
C ARG A 30 -2.61 -5.33 6.80
N LEU A 31 -3.30 -5.14 7.91
CA LEU A 31 -3.31 -3.89 8.68
C LEU A 31 -2.69 -4.18 10.05
N PRO A 32 -1.35 -4.16 10.15
CA PRO A 32 -0.70 -4.38 11.43
C PRO A 32 -1.15 -3.33 12.44
N LYS A 33 -1.45 -3.77 13.67
CA LYS A 33 -1.85 -2.87 14.77
C LYS A 33 -0.69 -2.06 15.33
N CYS A 34 0.55 -2.38 14.95
CA CYS A 34 1.76 -1.71 15.42
C CYS A 34 2.05 -0.38 14.71
N VAL A 35 1.25 0.02 13.70
CA VAL A 35 1.38 1.29 13.00
C VAL A 35 0.11 2.14 13.13
N PRO A 36 0.22 3.49 13.05
CA PRO A 36 -0.95 4.36 13.02
C PRO A 36 -1.89 4.06 11.85
N ILE A 37 -3.19 4.32 12.02
CA ILE A 37 -4.21 4.09 10.99
C ILE A 37 -3.90 4.79 9.66
N LYS A 38 -3.24 5.95 9.68
CA LYS A 38 -2.86 6.69 8.47
C LYS A 38 -1.85 5.93 7.60
N VAL A 39 -0.87 5.28 8.24
CA VAL A 39 0.12 4.41 7.58
C VAL A 39 -0.60 3.23 6.92
N ASN A 40 -1.51 2.59 7.65
CA ASN A 40 -2.36 1.51 7.15
C ASN A 40 -3.19 1.91 5.92
N VAL A 41 -3.80 3.11 5.95
CA VAL A 41 -4.55 3.65 4.80
C VAL A 41 -3.62 3.90 3.60
N CYS A 42 -2.39 4.35 3.82
CA CYS A 42 -1.41 4.52 2.76
C CYS A 42 -1.05 3.20 2.10
N MET A 43 -0.69 2.18 2.89
CA MET A 43 -0.36 0.86 2.37
C MET A 43 -1.53 0.26 1.58
N TRP A 44 -2.76 0.42 2.07
CA TRP A 44 -3.94 0.01 1.35
C TRP A 44 -4.09 0.75 0.00
N ARG A 45 -3.93 2.08 -0.02
CA ARG A 45 -3.98 2.85 -1.27
C ARG A 45 -2.85 2.48 -2.23
N LEU A 46 -1.65 2.23 -1.72
CA LEU A 46 -0.49 1.77 -2.49
C LEU A 46 -0.79 0.42 -3.15
N SER A 47 -1.34 -0.53 -2.39
CA SER A 47 -1.69 -1.86 -2.91
C SER A 47 -2.74 -1.85 -4.02
N LEU A 48 -3.54 -0.78 -4.11
CA LEU A 48 -4.54 -0.58 -5.13
C LEU A 48 -4.08 0.30 -6.30
N ASP A 49 -2.82 0.77 -6.29
CA ASP A 49 -2.32 1.81 -7.18
C ASP A 49 -3.23 3.07 -7.18
N LYS A 50 -3.68 3.48 -5.99
CA LYS A 50 -4.62 4.60 -5.78
C LYS A 50 -4.02 5.78 -5.03
N LEU A 51 -2.71 5.81 -4.86
CA LEU A 51 -2.02 6.99 -4.34
C LEU A 51 -2.08 8.13 -5.36
N ALA A 52 -2.09 9.36 -4.86
CA ALA A 52 -2.12 10.57 -5.67
C ALA A 52 -0.71 10.89 -6.22
N GLY A 53 -0.17 9.98 -7.02
CA GLY A 53 1.06 10.20 -7.77
C GLY A 53 0.81 10.89 -9.11
N LEU A 54 1.83 11.47 -9.73
CA LEU A 54 1.72 12.24 -10.99
C LEU A 54 1.06 11.43 -12.10
N VAL A 55 1.49 10.17 -12.32
CA VAL A 55 0.87 9.27 -13.31
C VAL A 55 -0.60 8.97 -12.97
N ASN A 56 -0.95 8.86 -11.68
CA ASN A 56 -2.32 8.59 -11.26
C ASN A 56 -3.22 9.84 -11.27
N MET A 57 -2.64 11.04 -11.20
CA MET A 57 -3.35 12.31 -11.38
C MET A 57 -3.68 12.53 -12.86
N ASP A 58 -2.73 12.32 -13.75
CA ASP A 58 -2.94 12.39 -15.19
C ASP A 58 -4.00 11.40 -15.68
N ARG A 59 -3.96 10.14 -15.20
CA ARG A 59 -5.01 9.14 -15.47
C ARG A 59 -6.42 9.59 -15.06
N LYS A 60 -6.54 10.56 -14.14
CA LYS A 60 -7.81 11.14 -13.70
C LYS A 60 -8.15 12.44 -14.43
N GLY A 61 -7.38 12.83 -15.44
CA GLY A 61 -7.54 14.06 -16.21
C GLY A 61 -7.09 15.32 -15.47
N ILE A 62 -6.24 15.18 -14.45
CA ILE A 62 -5.61 16.32 -13.77
C ILE A 62 -4.31 16.63 -14.50
N ASP A 63 -4.21 17.83 -15.06
CA ASP A 63 -3.01 18.27 -15.79
C ASP A 63 -1.80 18.35 -14.85
N VAL A 64 -0.69 17.77 -15.28
CA VAL A 64 0.59 17.74 -14.55
C VAL A 64 1.70 18.28 -15.43
N ALA A 65 2.47 19.23 -14.92
CA ALA A 65 3.54 19.88 -15.68
C ALA A 65 4.70 18.94 -16.06
N SER A 66 4.89 17.87 -15.29
CA SER A 66 5.92 16.86 -15.50
C SER A 66 5.47 15.53 -14.91
N PHE A 67 5.94 14.44 -15.51
CA PHE A 67 5.75 13.09 -15.00
C PHE A 67 6.97 12.59 -14.23
N LEU A 68 8.03 13.39 -14.11
CA LEU A 68 9.26 12.96 -13.46
C LEU A 68 9.05 12.81 -11.94
N CYS A 69 9.67 11.79 -11.39
CA CYS A 69 9.73 11.51 -9.96
C CYS A 69 10.20 12.77 -9.21
N PRO A 70 9.44 13.29 -8.24
CA PRO A 70 9.79 14.51 -7.53
C PRO A 70 11.03 14.34 -6.64
N VAL A 71 11.45 13.08 -6.41
CA VAL A 71 12.59 12.75 -5.55
C VAL A 71 13.90 12.72 -6.35
N CYS A 72 13.94 12.02 -7.49
CA CYS A 72 15.17 11.92 -8.29
C CYS A 72 15.18 12.77 -9.56
N CYS A 73 14.04 13.27 -10.03
CA CYS A 73 13.88 14.05 -11.25
C CYS A 73 14.37 13.36 -12.54
N GLU A 74 14.55 12.03 -12.54
CA GLU A 74 15.15 11.29 -13.66
C GLU A 74 14.17 10.35 -14.37
N TYR A 75 13.27 9.70 -13.64
CA TYR A 75 12.37 8.68 -14.17
C TYR A 75 10.91 9.06 -13.95
N ILE A 76 10.00 8.43 -14.67
CA ILE A 76 8.55 8.64 -14.50
C ILE A 76 8.11 8.22 -13.08
N GLU A 77 7.37 9.09 -12.42
CA GLU A 77 6.79 8.86 -11.11
C GLU A 77 5.62 7.88 -11.18
N ASN A 78 5.91 6.61 -10.90
CA ASN A 78 4.90 5.62 -10.54
C ASN A 78 5.21 5.05 -9.16
N ALA A 79 4.25 4.36 -8.56
CA ALA A 79 4.38 3.80 -7.22
C ALA A 79 5.61 2.88 -7.07
N ASN A 80 5.88 2.01 -8.04
CA ASN A 80 7.03 1.11 -7.97
C ASN A 80 8.35 1.88 -7.98
N HIS A 81 8.49 2.86 -8.88
CA HIS A 81 9.66 3.71 -8.91
C HIS A 81 9.80 4.50 -7.62
N LEU A 82 8.77 5.25 -7.21
CA LEU A 82 8.83 6.12 -6.04
C LEU A 82 9.18 5.35 -4.76
N PHE A 83 8.60 4.17 -4.55
CA PHE A 83 8.75 3.43 -3.29
C PHE A 83 9.85 2.36 -3.27
N PHE A 84 10.32 1.90 -4.44
CA PHE A 84 11.24 0.76 -4.53
C PHE A 84 12.46 1.01 -5.40
N SER A 85 12.29 1.58 -6.60
CA SER A 85 13.38 1.69 -7.58
C SER A 85 14.12 3.03 -7.59
N CYS A 86 13.54 4.09 -7.03
CA CYS A 86 14.17 5.40 -6.90
C CYS A 86 15.47 5.30 -6.08
N GLY A 87 16.50 6.07 -6.41
CA GLY A 87 17.79 6.03 -5.71
C GLY A 87 17.66 6.21 -4.20
N VAL A 88 16.83 7.18 -3.77
CA VAL A 88 16.55 7.41 -2.35
C VAL A 88 15.87 6.21 -1.71
N SER A 89 14.88 5.61 -2.38
CA SER A 89 14.14 4.47 -1.86
C SER A 89 15.00 3.23 -1.77
N ARG A 90 15.85 2.97 -2.77
CA ARG A 90 16.86 1.91 -2.74
C ARG A 90 17.81 2.06 -1.57
N ASP A 91 18.28 3.28 -1.30
CA ASP A 91 19.15 3.56 -0.15
C ASP A 91 18.44 3.29 1.19
N LEU A 92 17.15 3.62 1.29
CA LEU A 92 16.34 3.31 2.47
C LEU A 92 16.15 1.80 2.66
N TRP A 93 15.86 1.05 1.60
CA TRP A 93 15.77 -0.41 1.64
C TRP A 93 17.10 -1.05 2.02
N ALA A 94 18.23 -0.56 1.51
CA ALA A 94 19.56 -1.03 1.89
C ALA A 94 19.88 -0.75 3.37
N ARG A 95 19.47 0.42 3.90
CA ARG A 95 19.59 0.75 5.32
C ARG A 95 18.72 -0.15 6.19
N LEU A 96 17.49 -0.43 5.77
CA LEU A 96 16.57 -1.33 6.47
C LEU A 96 17.16 -2.75 6.55
N THR A 97 17.66 -3.26 5.42
CA THR A 97 18.31 -4.57 5.30
C THR A 97 19.46 -4.70 6.30
N ARG A 98 20.34 -3.68 6.35
CA ARG A 98 21.46 -3.62 7.30
C ARG A 98 21.01 -3.48 8.74
N TRP A 99 19.96 -2.70 9.01
CA TRP A 99 19.48 -2.47 10.37
C TRP A 99 18.84 -3.73 10.98
N CYS A 100 18.11 -4.48 10.16
CA CYS A 100 17.47 -5.71 10.60
C CYS A 100 18.39 -6.94 10.61
N ASP A 101 19.60 -6.83 10.04
CA ASP A 101 20.54 -7.94 9.84
C ASP A 101 19.88 -9.12 9.11
N LEU A 102 19.15 -8.81 8.04
CA LEU A 102 18.43 -9.77 7.21
C LEU A 102 18.91 -9.70 5.77
N ASN A 103 18.94 -10.84 5.09
CA ASN A 103 19.15 -10.90 3.65
C ASN A 103 17.83 -10.58 2.91
N ILE A 104 17.43 -9.32 2.93
CA ILE A 104 16.30 -8.82 2.14
C ILE A 104 16.78 -8.68 0.68
N PRO A 105 16.16 -9.36 -0.29
CA PRO A 105 16.50 -9.20 -1.70
C PRO A 105 16.10 -7.81 -2.20
N GLU A 106 16.62 -7.42 -3.36
CA GLU A 106 16.06 -6.29 -4.08
C GLU A 106 14.61 -6.59 -4.43
N VAL A 107 13.72 -5.70 -4.01
CA VAL A 107 12.27 -5.74 -4.25
C VAL A 107 11.89 -4.51 -5.04
N TYR A 108 11.05 -4.67 -6.07
CA TYR A 108 10.70 -3.59 -7.01
C TYR A 108 9.24 -3.16 -6.94
N ASN A 109 8.44 -3.81 -6.10
CA ASN A 109 7.04 -3.46 -5.86
C ASN A 109 6.55 -4.06 -4.53
N LEU A 110 5.35 -3.62 -4.12
CA LEU A 110 4.74 -4.07 -2.88
C LEU A 110 4.47 -5.59 -2.86
N SER A 111 4.10 -6.20 -4.00
CA SER A 111 3.78 -7.62 -4.07
C SER A 111 5.01 -8.50 -3.82
N GLU A 112 6.16 -8.14 -4.38
CA GLU A 112 7.44 -8.82 -4.15
C GLU A 112 7.87 -8.73 -2.69
N TRP A 113 7.78 -7.54 -2.08
CA TRP A 113 8.05 -7.35 -0.66
C TRP A 113 7.18 -8.24 0.22
N MET A 114 5.86 -8.26 -0.02
CA MET A 114 4.94 -9.08 0.76
C MET A 114 5.21 -10.58 0.58
N SER A 115 5.54 -11.00 -0.65
CA SER A 115 5.87 -12.39 -0.96
C SER A 115 7.15 -12.85 -0.25
N TRP A 116 8.19 -11.99 -0.23
CA TRP A 116 9.41 -12.26 0.53
C TRP A 116 9.13 -12.32 2.03
N LEU A 117 8.36 -11.37 2.58
CA LEU A 117 8.04 -11.31 4.00
C LEU A 117 7.27 -12.55 4.49
N ASP A 118 6.43 -13.12 3.62
CA ASP A 118 5.71 -14.37 3.88
C ASP A 118 6.61 -15.59 3.86
N ALA A 119 7.51 -15.66 2.89
CA ALA A 119 8.46 -16.75 2.72
C ALA A 119 9.59 -16.72 3.78
N CYS A 120 9.89 -15.55 4.35
CA CYS A 120 11.01 -15.42 5.27
C CYS A 120 10.75 -16.17 6.59
N GLN A 121 11.77 -16.93 7.01
CA GLN A 121 11.74 -17.81 8.18
C GLN A 121 12.07 -17.04 9.47
N VAL A 122 11.26 -16.03 9.78
CA VAL A 122 11.38 -15.22 11.00
C VAL A 122 10.22 -15.48 11.94
N MET A 123 10.42 -15.23 13.24
CA MET A 123 9.34 -15.31 14.23
C MET A 123 8.18 -14.37 13.86
N LYS A 124 6.94 -14.76 14.19
CA LYS A 124 5.74 -13.94 13.93
C LYS A 124 5.87 -12.49 14.42
N LYS A 125 6.45 -12.30 15.61
CA LYS A 125 6.68 -10.96 16.19
C LYS A 125 7.69 -10.14 15.36
N ALA A 126 8.76 -10.78 14.88
CA ALA A 126 9.75 -10.13 14.01
C ALA A 126 9.12 -9.74 12.66
N ARG A 127 8.32 -10.63 12.07
CA ARG A 127 7.57 -10.35 10.83
C ARG A 127 6.68 -9.12 10.96
N LEU A 128 5.89 -9.03 12.04
CA LEU A 128 5.04 -7.86 12.32
C LEU A 128 5.85 -6.58 12.54
N SER A 129 7.04 -6.70 13.12
CA SER A 129 7.94 -5.56 13.32
C SER A 129 8.50 -5.08 11.97
N LEU A 130 8.98 -5.99 11.12
CA LEU A 130 9.45 -5.69 9.77
C LEU A 130 8.35 -5.05 8.91
N GLU A 131 7.15 -5.60 8.96
CA GLU A 131 5.99 -5.04 8.25
C GLU A 131 5.71 -3.60 8.70
N GLY A 132 5.71 -3.35 10.01
CA GLY A 132 5.48 -2.02 10.57
C GLY A 132 6.58 -1.03 10.22
N ILE A 133 7.84 -1.46 10.26
CA ILE A 133 9.00 -0.63 9.88
C ILE A 133 8.92 -0.26 8.40
N ALA A 134 8.75 -1.25 7.51
CA ALA A 134 8.66 -1.03 6.07
C ALA A 134 7.46 -0.14 5.73
N ALA A 135 6.28 -0.38 6.33
CA ALA A 135 5.10 0.47 6.11
C ALA A 135 5.34 1.91 6.58
N SER A 136 6.04 2.12 7.70
CA SER A 136 6.36 3.46 8.20
C SER A 136 7.37 4.18 7.31
N MET A 137 8.37 3.45 6.79
CA MET A 137 9.33 3.96 5.80
C MET A 137 8.62 4.38 4.51
N LEU A 138 7.73 3.54 3.99
CA LEU A 138 6.95 3.83 2.79
C LEU A 138 5.95 4.98 2.98
N TRP A 139 5.46 5.22 4.20
CA TRP A 139 4.64 6.40 4.51
C TRP A 139 5.45 7.70 4.57
N TRP A 140 6.75 7.61 4.86
CA TRP A 140 7.63 8.78 4.95
C TRP A 140 8.08 9.28 3.57
N ILE A 141 8.23 8.36 2.61
CA ILE A 141 8.47 8.66 1.19
C ILE A 141 7.26 9.37 0.60
#